data_AF-A0A538NIT3-F1
#
_entry.id   AF-A0A538NIT3-F1
#
_cell.length_a   1.000
_cell.length_b   1.000
_cell.length_c   1.000
_cell.angle_alpha   90.00
_cell.angle_beta   90.00
_cell.angle_gamma   90.00
#
_symmetry.space_group_name_H-M   'P 1'
#
loop_
_entity.id
_entity.type
_entity.pdbx_description
1 polymer ?
#
loop_
_entity_poly.entity_id
_entity_poly.type
_entity_poly.pdbx_seq_one_letter_code
_entity_poly.pdbx_strand_id
1 'polypeptide(L)' 'MSSGNQTPREVEFIVFQNNMGHYAVARVVDVKARSHGDSYDALIAEYWINPDGSARFAE' A
#
# COMPACT_ATOMS: atom_id res chain seq x y z
N MET A 1 1.82 -21.54 11.49
CA MET A 1 1.79 -20.37 10.59
C MET A 1 1.70 -19.13 11.45
N SER A 2 2.74 -18.29 11.53
CA SER A 2 2.60 -16.98 12.15
C SER A 2 2.18 -15.99 11.06
N SER A 3 0.96 -15.48 11.13
CA SER A 3 0.60 -14.27 10.39
C SER A 3 1.32 -13.10 11.07
N GLY A 4 2.40 -12.61 10.48
CA GLY A 4 2.98 -11.34 10.92
C GLY A 4 2.02 -10.22 10.53
N ASN A 5 1.31 -9.64 11.50
CA ASN A 5 0.61 -8.38 11.26
C ASN A 5 1.67 -7.28 11.24
N GLN A 6 2.03 -6.84 10.04
CA GLN A 6 2.89 -5.67 9.84
C GLN A 6 1.99 -4.48 9.51
N THR A 7 1.97 -3.49 10.40
CA THR A 7 1.34 -2.20 10.11
C THR A 7 2.18 -1.47 9.07
N PRO A 8 1.58 -1.02 7.95
CA PRO A 8 2.28 -0.19 6.97
C PRO A 8 2.81 1.09 7.61
N ARG A 9 3.91 1.61 7.10
CA ARG A 9 4.52 2.87 7.54
C ARG A 9 4.27 3.96 6.50
N GLU A 10 4.18 5.20 6.95
CA GLU A 10 4.18 6.34 6.04
C GLU A 10 5.42 6.32 5.13
N VAL A 11 5.24 6.70 3.87
CA VAL A 11 6.25 6.66 2.79
C VAL A 11 6.64 5.24 2.37
N GLU A 12 6.07 4.20 2.96
CA GLU A 12 6.25 2.82 2.49
C GLU A 12 5.59 2.62 1.11
N PHE A 13 6.28 1.88 0.23
CA PHE A 13 5.74 1.46 -1.05
C PHE A 13 5.31 0.00 -0.98
N ILE A 14 4.07 -0.26 -1.36
CA ILE A 14 3.46 -1.59 -1.42
C ILE A 14 3.22 -1.93 -2.88
N VAL A 15 3.76 -3.06 -3.34
CA VAL A 15 3.54 -3.57 -4.70
C VAL A 15 2.49 -4.66 -4.67
N PHE A 16 1.42 -4.48 -5.45
CA PHE A 16 0.37 -5.45 -5.67
C PHE A 16 0.57 -6.12 -7.03
N GLN A 17 0.40 -7.43 -7.07
CA GLN A 17 0.29 -8.20 -8.30
C GLN A 17 -1.06 -8.92 -8.31
N ASN A 18 -1.82 -8.79 -9.39
CA ASN A 18 -3.06 -9.55 -9.56
C ASN A 18 -2.82 -10.87 -10.30
N ASN A 19 -3.84 -11.74 -10.31
CA ASN A 19 -3.76 -13.06 -10.97
C ASN A 19 -3.61 -13.00 -12.50
N MET A 20 -3.77 -11.81 -13.11
CA MET A 20 -3.58 -11.58 -14.54
C MET A 20 -2.17 -11.05 -14.86
N GLY A 21 -1.30 -10.92 -13.87
CA GLY A 21 0.09 -10.46 -14.05
C GLY A 21 0.24 -8.94 -14.16
N HIS A 22 -0.80 -8.17 -13.86
CA HIS A 22 -0.69 -6.71 -13.78
C HIS A 22 -0.21 -6.28 -12.39
N TYR A 23 0.55 -5.18 -12.37
CA TYR A 23 1.09 -4.61 -11.15
C TYR A 23 0.46 -3.26 -10.84
N ALA A 24 0.34 -2.97 -9.55
CA ALA A 24 0.06 -1.64 -9.03
C ALA A 24 1.04 -1.35 -7.89
N VAL A 25 1.40 -0.10 -7.72
CA VAL A 25 2.14 0.37 -6.55
C VAL A 25 1.26 1.34 -5.78
N ALA A 26 1.27 1.23 -4.45
CA ALA A 26 0.70 2.23 -3.57
C ALA A 26 1.79 2.78 -2.66
N ARG A 27 1.84 4.11 -2.53
CA ARG A 27 2.64 4.81 -1.53
C ARG A 27 1.73 5.16 -0.37
N VAL A 28 2.09 4.72 0.83
CA VAL A 28 1.37 5.07 2.06
C VAL A 28 1.62 6.55 2.37
N VAL A 29 0.55 7.34 2.43
CA VAL A 29 0.60 8.77 2.74
C VAL A 29 0.40 9.01 4.23
N ASP A 30 -0.55 8.30 4.84
CA ASP A 30 -0.92 8.48 6.25
C ASP A 30 -1.57 7.20 6.78
N VAL A 31 -1.29 6.88 8.05
CA VAL A 31 -1.85 5.73 8.77
C VAL A 31 -2.50 6.25 10.04
N LYS A 32 -3.83 6.28 10.04
CA LYS A 32 -4.65 6.69 11.18
C LYS A 32 -5.08 5.49 12.00
N ALA A 33 -4.93 5.61 13.30
CA ALA A 33 -5.33 4.55 14.23
C ALA A 33 -5.84 5.14 15.54
N ARG A 34 -7.02 4.69 15.98
CA ARG A 34 -7.63 5.09 17.25
C ARG A 34 -6.73 4.79 18.45
N SER A 35 -5.90 3.75 18.36
CA SER A 35 -4.89 3.43 19.40
C SER A 35 -3.79 4.49 19.52
N HIS A 36 -3.64 5.38 18.55
CA HIS A 36 -2.67 6.47 18.50
C HIS A 36 -3.33 7.87 18.60
N GLY A 37 -4.63 7.94 18.92
CA GLY A 37 -5.33 9.20 19.19
C GLY A 37 -6.16 9.76 18.04
N ASP A 38 -6.23 9.05 16.91
CA ASP A 38 -7.13 9.43 15.80
C ASP A 38 -8.61 9.15 16.13
N SER A 39 -9.51 9.86 15.45
CA SER A 39 -10.96 9.67 15.59
C SER A 39 -11.50 8.45 14.85
N TYR A 40 -10.73 7.88 13.91
CA TYR A 40 -11.07 6.70 13.15
C TYR A 40 -9.81 5.98 12.66
N ASP A 41 -9.96 4.70 12.32
CA ASP A 41 -8.89 3.92 11.70
C ASP A 41 -8.95 4.12 10.18
N ALA A 42 -7.83 4.49 9.54
CA ALA A 42 -7.74 4.63 8.10
C ALA A 42 -6.33 4.45 7.57
N LEU A 43 -6.24 3.96 6.33
CA LEU A 43 -5.02 3.95 5.53
C LEU A 43 -5.25 4.85 4.32
N ILE A 44 -4.44 5.89 4.18
CA ILE A 44 -4.48 6.79 3.03
C ILE A 44 -3.26 6.48 2.16
N ALA A 45 -3.50 6.25 0.87
CA ALA A 45 -2.44 5.91 -0.07
C ALA A 45 -2.70 6.53 -1.44
N GLU A 46 -1.61 6.97 -2.07
CA GLU A 46 -1.56 7.28 -3.50
C GLU A 46 -1.22 6.00 -4.26
N TYR A 47 -1.80 5.79 -5.44
CA TYR A 47 -1.54 4.58 -6.20
C TYR A 47 -1.36 4.84 -7.70
N TRP A 48 -0.58 3.95 -8.32
CA TRP A 48 -0.36 3.91 -9.76
C TRP A 48 -0.53 2.49 -10.25
N ILE A 49 -1.35 2.30 -11.26
CA ILE A 49 -1.54 1.01 -11.93
C ILE A 49 -0.65 1.00 -13.16
N ASN A 50 0.10 -0.07 -13.36
CA ASN A 50 0.86 -0.24 -14.59
C ASN A 50 0.08 -1.09 -15.60
N PRO A 51 -0.51 -0.49 -16.65
CA PRO A 51 -1.37 -1.21 -17.58
C PRO A 51 -0.62 -2.17 -18.50
N ASP A 52 0.69 -1.97 -18.69
CA ASP A 52 1.53 -2.77 -19.61
C ASP A 52 1.98 -4.12 -19.01
N GLY A 53 1.63 -4.41 -17.75
CA GLY A 53 2.02 -5.63 -17.05
C GLY A 53 3.47 -5.64 -16.52
N SER A 54 4.21 -4.55 -16.67
CA SER A 54 5.56 -4.39 -16.14
C SER A 54 5.54 -4.08 -14.65
N ALA A 55 6.55 -4.58 -13.92
CA ALA A 55 6.79 -4.23 -12.52
C ALA A 55 7.66 -2.97 -12.36
N ARG A 56 7.87 -2.21 -13.43
CA ARG A 56 8.65 -0.97 -13.42
C ARG A 56 7.73 0.23 -13.23
N PHE A 57 7.97 0.97 -12.15
CA PHE A 57 7.31 2.23 -11.86
C PHE A 57 8.35 3.34 -11.99
N ALA A 58 8.04 4.38 -12.80
CA ALA A 58 8.83 5.58 -12.90
C ALA A 58 8.15 6.68 -12.07
N GLU A 59 8.96 7.43 -11.32
CA GLU A 59 8.52 8.62 -10.57
C GLU A 59 8.32 9.83 -11.50
#